data_AF-A0A957YX42-F1
#
_entry.id   AF-A0A957YX42-F1
#
_cell.length_a   1.000
_cell.length_b   1.000
_cell.length_c   1.000
_cell.angle_alpha   90.00
_cell.angle_beta   90.00
_cell.angle_gamma   90.00
#
_symmetry.space_group_name_H-M   'P 1'
#
loop_
_entity.id
_entity.type
_entity.pdbx_description
1 polymer ?
#
loop_
_entity_poly.entity_id
_entity_poly.type
_entity_poly.pdbx_seq_one_letter_code
_entity_poly.pdbx_strand_id
1 'polypeptide(L)'
;MRNVVALSHAIRSFIALIIILSTIPIDPFTTPVYAVSPTVVTTTTLTNNPNDGACSLREALQAAFSQQVNGTASQSYNECTVYAGPTTITFGGNAAAGVIKLTAEQDPLPMINKEVIITGPVIIQGGGKPAADAQFKDTRLFRLASGGDLTLLGLTL
;
A
#
# COMPACT_ATOMS: atom_id res chain seq x y z
N MET A 1 -73.60 7.79 -7.47
CA MET A 1 -72.68 8.83 -6.93
C MET A 1 -71.67 8.31 -5.88
N ARG A 2 -71.92 7.20 -5.16
CA ARG A 2 -70.95 6.65 -4.17
C ARG A 2 -69.65 6.05 -4.76
N ASN A 3 -69.66 5.52 -5.99
CA ASN A 3 -68.49 4.83 -6.57
C ASN A 3 -67.38 5.77 -7.09
N VAL A 4 -67.67 7.06 -7.30
CA VAL A 4 -66.69 8.03 -7.83
C VAL A 4 -65.75 8.54 -6.72
N VAL A 5 -66.21 8.53 -5.46
CA VAL A 5 -65.45 9.03 -4.30
C VAL A 5 -64.38 8.02 -3.83
N ALA A 6 -64.63 6.72 -3.98
CA ALA A 6 -63.68 5.66 -3.59
C ALA A 6 -62.48 5.57 -4.55
N LEU A 7 -62.72 5.76 -5.85
CA LEU A 7 -61.68 5.74 -6.88
C LEU A 7 -60.72 6.94 -6.75
N SER A 8 -61.23 8.11 -6.34
CA SER A 8 -60.39 9.31 -6.15
C SER A 8 -59.47 9.22 -4.93
N HIS A 9 -59.86 8.50 -3.88
CA HIS A 9 -59.00 8.24 -2.72
C HIS A 9 -57.91 7.22 -3.03
N ALA A 10 -58.24 6.15 -3.77
CA ALA A 10 -57.27 5.15 -4.20
C ALA A 10 -56.17 5.75 -5.10
N ILE A 11 -56.54 6.64 -6.03
CA ILE A 11 -55.59 7.33 -6.92
C ILE A 11 -54.71 8.32 -6.14
N ARG A 12 -55.26 9.06 -5.17
CA ARG A 12 -54.49 9.99 -4.33
C ARG A 12 -53.50 9.28 -3.41
N SER A 13 -53.87 8.13 -2.82
CA SER A 13 -52.96 7.30 -2.03
C SER A 13 -51.85 6.68 -2.87
N PHE A 14 -52.12 6.32 -4.13
CA PHE A 14 -51.11 5.75 -5.03
C PHE A 14 -50.08 6.79 -5.47
N ILE A 15 -50.51 8.03 -5.74
CA ILE A 15 -49.62 9.15 -6.10
C ILE A 15 -48.73 9.56 -4.91
N ALA A 16 -49.26 9.56 -3.69
CA ALA A 16 -48.48 9.86 -2.50
C ALA A 16 -47.35 8.83 -2.26
N LEU A 17 -47.57 7.55 -2.56
CA LEU A 17 -46.56 6.50 -2.39
C LEU A 17 -45.40 6.61 -3.40
N ILE A 18 -45.67 7.06 -4.63
CA ILE A 18 -44.64 7.27 -5.67
C ILE A 18 -43.76 8.49 -5.36
N ILE A 19 -44.33 9.53 -4.74
CA ILE A 19 -43.57 10.73 -4.34
C ILE A 19 -42.64 10.43 -3.14
N ILE A 20 -43.02 9.51 -2.25
CA ILE A 20 -42.17 9.13 -1.10
C ILE A 20 -41.00 8.21 -1.54
N LEU A 21 -41.17 7.41 -2.60
CA LEU A 21 -40.10 6.53 -3.11
C LEU A 21 -39.00 7.25 -3.90
N SER A 22 -39.24 8.48 -4.35
CA SER A 22 -38.29 9.24 -5.18
C SER A 22 -37.32 10.12 -4.37
N THR A 23 -37.44 10.14 -3.03
CA THR A 23 -36.56 10.92 -2.14
C THR A 23 -35.64 10.05 -1.30
N ILE A 24 -35.36 8.80 -1.70
CA ILE A 24 -34.31 8.02 -1.05
C ILE A 24 -32.97 8.61 -1.54
N PRO A 25 -32.19 9.29 -0.68
CA PRO A 25 -30.82 9.62 -1.03
C PRO A 25 -30.08 8.30 -1.23
N ILE A 26 -29.76 7.98 -2.48
CA ILE A 26 -28.72 7.02 -2.80
C ILE A 26 -27.43 7.69 -2.35
N ASP A 27 -27.01 7.37 -1.12
CA ASP A 27 -25.75 7.86 -0.57
C ASP A 27 -24.64 7.59 -1.59
N PRO A 28 -23.84 8.60 -1.95
CA PRO A 28 -22.72 8.40 -2.84
C PRO A 28 -21.81 7.35 -2.21
N PHE A 29 -21.55 6.29 -2.97
CA PHE A 29 -20.54 5.27 -2.74
C PHE A 29 -19.46 5.76 -1.77
N THR A 30 -19.54 5.30 -0.52
CA THR A 30 -18.45 5.52 0.42
C THR A 30 -17.24 4.79 -0.15
N THR A 31 -16.26 5.54 -0.65
CA THR A 31 -14.98 4.94 -1.04
C THR A 31 -14.42 4.26 0.21
N PRO A 32 -13.95 3.01 0.12
CA PRO A 32 -13.39 2.33 1.28
C PRO A 32 -12.27 3.18 1.88
N VAL A 33 -12.46 3.59 3.14
CA VAL A 33 -11.39 4.19 3.95
C VAL A 33 -10.47 3.04 4.34
N TYR A 34 -9.38 2.87 3.62
CA TYR A 34 -8.35 1.90 3.99
C TYR A 34 -7.63 2.41 5.24
N ALA A 35 -7.44 1.53 6.22
CA ALA A 35 -6.60 1.83 7.37
C ALA A 35 -5.14 1.98 6.87
N VAL A 36 -4.65 3.22 6.82
CA VAL A 36 -3.27 3.52 6.44
C VAL A 36 -2.42 3.45 7.70
N SER A 37 -1.94 2.25 8.04
CA SER A 37 -0.84 2.12 9.01
C SER A 37 0.49 2.11 8.28
N PRO A 38 1.49 2.89 8.71
CA PRO A 38 2.85 2.75 8.19
C PRO A 38 3.38 1.34 8.44
N THR A 39 4.13 0.82 7.47
CA THR A 39 4.94 -0.39 7.64
C THR A 39 6.28 0.02 8.26
N VAL A 40 6.60 -0.52 9.44
CA VAL A 40 7.81 -0.16 10.18
C VAL A 40 8.91 -1.18 9.90
N VAL A 41 9.98 -0.76 9.23
CA VAL A 41 11.21 -1.54 9.09
C VAL A 41 11.96 -1.48 10.41
N THR A 42 12.29 -2.63 11.00
CA THR A 42 12.87 -2.74 12.36
C THR A 42 14.32 -3.19 12.38
N THR A 43 14.86 -3.64 11.24
CA THR A 43 16.23 -4.13 11.10
C THR A 43 17.00 -3.44 9.99
N THR A 44 18.32 -3.35 10.16
CA THR A 44 19.25 -2.78 9.16
C THR A 44 19.70 -3.80 8.11
N THR A 45 19.40 -5.09 8.32
CA THR A 45 19.66 -6.11 7.30
C THR A 45 18.62 -6.05 6.17
N LEU A 46 19.01 -6.51 4.98
CA LEU A 46 18.14 -6.72 3.82
C LEU A 46 17.85 -8.20 3.55
N THR A 47 18.23 -9.08 4.47
CA THR A 47 17.95 -10.52 4.39
C THR A 47 16.45 -10.74 4.34
N ASN A 48 16.01 -11.62 3.44
CA ASN A 48 14.67 -12.17 3.43
C ASN A 48 14.64 -13.35 4.40
N ASN A 49 14.08 -13.20 5.60
CA ASN A 49 14.08 -14.27 6.61
C ASN A 49 12.78 -14.32 7.41
N PRO A 50 11.91 -15.31 7.18
CA PRO A 50 10.62 -15.44 7.88
C PRO A 50 10.73 -15.84 9.36
N ASN A 51 11.93 -15.93 9.93
CA ASN A 51 12.16 -16.43 11.29
C ASN A 51 13.02 -15.49 12.14
N ASP A 52 13.31 -14.26 11.70
CA ASP A 52 14.09 -13.31 12.51
C ASP A 52 13.24 -12.35 13.35
N GLY A 53 11.91 -12.35 13.16
CA GLY A 53 11.01 -11.50 13.93
C GLY A 53 11.17 -10.02 13.59
N ALA A 54 11.83 -9.68 12.47
CA ALA A 54 12.11 -8.30 12.08
C ALA A 54 11.66 -8.01 10.64
N CYS A 55 10.96 -6.90 10.46
CA CYS A 55 10.60 -6.43 9.13
C CYS A 55 11.80 -5.72 8.49
N SER A 56 12.37 -6.27 7.43
CA SER A 56 13.43 -5.64 6.63
C SER A 56 12.87 -4.73 5.52
N LEU A 57 13.69 -3.82 4.99
CA LEU A 57 13.29 -2.97 3.85
C LEU A 57 12.94 -3.82 2.61
N ARG A 58 13.61 -4.95 2.39
CA ARG A 58 13.27 -5.88 1.32
C ARG A 58 11.86 -6.43 1.50
N GLU A 59 11.56 -6.95 2.67
CA GLU A 59 10.27 -7.59 2.95
C GLU A 59 9.13 -6.58 2.89
N ALA A 60 9.35 -5.35 3.36
CA ALA A 60 8.37 -4.27 3.24
C ALA A 60 8.05 -3.94 1.78
N LEU A 61 9.08 -3.82 0.93
CA LEU A 61 8.89 -3.61 -0.51
C LEU A 61 8.25 -4.81 -1.20
N GLN A 62 8.58 -6.04 -0.79
CA GLN A 62 7.97 -7.25 -1.34
C GLN A 62 6.50 -7.36 -0.95
N ALA A 63 6.14 -7.01 0.29
CA ALA A 63 4.76 -6.93 0.75
C ALA A 63 3.99 -5.89 -0.08
N ALA A 64 4.54 -4.70 -0.28
CA ALA A 64 3.96 -3.64 -1.12
C ALA A 64 3.72 -4.10 -2.56
N PHE A 65 4.74 -4.69 -3.18
CA PHE A 65 4.64 -5.22 -4.54
C PHE A 65 3.54 -6.27 -4.66
N SER A 66 3.53 -7.23 -3.74
CA SER A 66 2.58 -8.35 -3.74
C SER A 66 1.15 -7.87 -3.46
N GLN A 67 0.98 -6.87 -2.59
CA GLN A 67 -0.33 -6.26 -2.32
C GLN A 67 -0.93 -5.67 -3.58
N GLN A 68 -0.13 -4.93 -4.37
CA GLN A 68 -0.59 -4.34 -5.62
C GLN A 68 -0.91 -5.41 -6.67
N VAL A 69 -0.06 -6.43 -6.82
CA VAL A 69 -0.27 -7.52 -7.78
C VAL A 69 -1.53 -8.33 -7.43
N ASN A 70 -1.75 -8.61 -6.15
CA ASN A 70 -2.86 -9.45 -5.70
C ASN A 70 -4.17 -8.65 -5.50
N GLY A 71 -4.10 -7.31 -5.40
CA GLY A 71 -5.27 -6.46 -5.17
C GLY A 71 -5.98 -6.69 -3.83
N THR A 72 -5.26 -7.17 -2.81
CA THR A 72 -5.83 -7.51 -1.50
C THR A 72 -5.93 -6.29 -0.59
N ALA A 73 -6.86 -6.31 0.37
CA ALA A 73 -6.99 -5.24 1.38
C ALA A 73 -5.74 -5.10 2.27
N SER A 74 -5.05 -6.22 2.50
CA SER A 74 -3.76 -6.28 3.19
C SER A 74 -2.91 -7.41 2.62
N GLN A 75 -1.60 -7.28 2.72
CA GLN A 75 -0.65 -8.32 2.33
C GLN A 75 0.47 -8.35 3.34
N SER A 76 0.75 -9.55 3.86
CA SER A 76 1.96 -9.80 4.62
C SER A 76 3.01 -10.44 3.73
N TYR A 77 4.26 -10.10 3.98
CA TYR A 77 5.43 -10.82 3.50
C TYR A 77 6.39 -10.92 4.68
N ASN A 78 6.53 -12.14 5.20
CA ASN A 78 7.18 -12.41 6.48
C ASN A 78 6.61 -11.50 7.59
N GLU A 79 7.47 -10.82 8.34
CA GLU A 79 7.11 -9.93 9.45
C GLU A 79 6.55 -8.57 9.00
N CYS A 80 6.64 -8.24 7.71
CA CYS A 80 6.11 -6.99 7.17
C CYS A 80 4.66 -7.16 6.74
N THR A 81 3.79 -6.23 7.15
CA THR A 81 2.41 -6.13 6.64
C THR A 81 2.18 -4.75 6.04
N VAL A 82 1.56 -4.72 4.86
CA VAL A 82 1.11 -3.51 4.17
C VAL A 82 -0.40 -3.59 3.91
N TYR A 83 -1.01 -2.44 3.65
CA TYR A 83 -2.43 -2.31 3.34
C TYR A 83 -2.64 -1.77 1.93
N ALA A 84 -3.88 -1.88 1.45
CA ALA A 84 -4.30 -1.27 0.19
C ALA A 84 -4.18 0.27 0.23
N GLY A 85 -3.99 0.86 -0.96
CA GLY A 85 -3.65 2.26 -1.13
C GLY A 85 -2.15 2.52 -1.05
N PRO A 86 -1.69 3.77 -0.87
CA PRO A 86 -0.27 4.12 -0.78
C PRO A 86 0.42 3.39 0.39
N THR A 87 1.66 2.96 0.19
CA THR A 87 2.46 2.35 1.26
C THR A 87 3.47 3.33 1.82
N THR A 88 3.31 3.68 3.10
CA THR A 88 4.33 4.45 3.85
C THR A 88 5.24 3.49 4.62
N ILE A 89 6.54 3.56 4.35
CA ILE A 89 7.60 2.83 5.05
C ILE A 89 8.31 3.80 5.99
N THR A 90 8.38 3.44 7.27
CA THR A 90 9.14 4.15 8.30
C THR A 90 10.17 3.23 8.94
N PHE A 91 11.10 3.77 9.73
CA PHE A 91 12.15 3.00 10.38
C PHE A 91 12.05 3.10 11.90
N GLY A 92 12.06 1.94 12.57
CA GLY A 92 12.00 1.78 14.02
C GLY A 92 13.05 0.78 14.51
N GLY A 93 13.08 0.52 15.82
CA GLY A 93 14.00 -0.45 16.41
C GLY A 93 15.47 -0.17 16.04
N ASN A 94 16.17 -1.21 15.58
CA ASN A 94 17.58 -1.10 15.17
C ASN A 94 17.78 -0.32 13.86
N ALA A 95 16.72 -0.15 13.06
CA ALA A 95 16.76 0.58 11.80
C ALA A 95 16.56 2.09 11.98
N ALA A 96 16.06 2.55 13.13
CA ALA A 96 15.84 3.97 13.39
C ALA A 96 17.17 4.74 13.33
N ALA A 97 17.29 5.69 12.38
CA ALA A 97 18.54 6.39 12.07
C ALA A 97 19.73 5.46 11.74
N GLY A 98 19.46 4.21 11.36
CA GLY A 98 20.45 3.21 11.04
C GLY A 98 21.03 3.34 9.63
N VAL A 99 21.96 2.43 9.32
CA VAL A 99 22.57 2.28 8.00
C VAL A 99 22.13 0.95 7.39
N ILE A 100 21.35 1.01 6.32
CA ILE A 100 20.96 -0.15 5.51
C ILE A 100 21.94 -0.24 4.34
N LYS A 101 22.70 -1.32 4.27
CA LYS A 101 23.66 -1.57 3.18
C LYS A 101 23.07 -2.56 2.19
N LEU A 102 22.90 -2.12 0.96
CA LEU A 102 22.62 -3.01 -0.17
C LEU A 102 23.89 -3.79 -0.48
N THR A 103 23.84 -5.12 -0.48
CA THR A 103 24.95 -5.95 -0.98
C THR A 103 24.61 -6.45 -2.38
N ALA A 104 25.61 -6.75 -3.20
CA ALA A 104 25.39 -7.23 -4.57
C ALA A 104 24.59 -8.54 -4.64
N GLU A 105 24.68 -9.38 -3.61
CA GLU A 105 23.90 -10.63 -3.47
C GLU A 105 22.43 -10.38 -3.15
N GLN A 106 22.13 -9.19 -2.62
CA GLN A 106 20.82 -8.71 -2.25
C GLN A 106 20.31 -7.68 -3.28
N ASP A 107 20.91 -7.56 -4.46
CA ASP A 107 20.37 -6.76 -5.55
C ASP A 107 19.61 -7.67 -6.55
N PRO A 108 18.43 -7.25 -7.08
CA PRO A 108 17.69 -6.04 -6.73
C PRO A 108 16.76 -6.13 -5.51
N LEU A 109 16.45 -4.96 -4.96
CA LEU A 109 15.23 -4.78 -4.17
C LEU A 109 13.99 -5.05 -5.03
N PRO A 110 12.89 -5.52 -4.43
CA PRO A 110 11.60 -5.63 -5.12
C PRO A 110 11.24 -4.31 -5.80
N MET A 111 10.74 -4.39 -7.04
CA MET A 111 10.35 -3.21 -7.80
C MET A 111 9.16 -2.49 -7.13
N ILE A 112 9.10 -1.18 -7.31
CA ILE A 112 7.98 -0.36 -6.86
C ILE A 112 6.96 -0.30 -7.99
N ASN A 113 5.74 -0.81 -7.75
CA ASN A 113 4.65 -0.90 -8.74
C ASN A 113 3.35 -0.22 -8.28
N LYS A 114 3.42 0.54 -7.20
CA LYS A 114 2.37 1.40 -6.62
C LYS A 114 3.03 2.61 -5.97
N GLU A 115 2.24 3.50 -5.39
CA GLU A 115 2.76 4.59 -4.56
C GLU A 115 3.43 4.05 -3.29
N VAL A 116 4.72 4.39 -3.12
CA VAL A 116 5.54 4.07 -1.95
C VAL A 116 6.22 5.35 -1.45
N ILE A 117 6.07 5.62 -0.15
CA ILE A 117 6.70 6.74 0.55
C ILE A 117 7.68 6.15 1.57
N ILE A 118 8.97 6.45 1.45
CA ILE A 118 9.99 6.01 2.41
C ILE A 118 10.40 7.22 3.25
N THR A 119 10.20 7.15 4.56
CA THR A 119 10.42 8.25 5.50
C THR A 119 11.47 7.88 6.55
N GLY A 120 12.56 8.64 6.60
CA GLY A 120 13.67 8.49 7.55
C GLY A 120 13.42 9.13 8.93
N PRO A 121 14.48 9.29 9.76
CA PRO A 121 15.90 9.25 9.39
C PRO A 121 16.42 7.83 9.16
N VAL A 122 17.13 7.63 8.04
CA VAL A 122 17.88 6.40 7.72
C VAL A 122 18.95 6.73 6.66
N ILE A 123 20.02 5.94 6.60
CA ILE A 123 21.00 5.96 5.52
C ILE A 123 20.82 4.67 4.71
N ILE A 124 20.59 4.79 3.39
CA ILE A 124 20.52 3.66 2.47
C ILE A 124 21.75 3.71 1.58
N GLN A 125 22.72 2.84 1.86
CA GLN A 125 23.98 2.80 1.14
C GLN A 125 23.92 1.74 0.03
N GLY A 126 24.26 2.14 -1.19
CA GLY A 126 24.50 1.20 -2.28
C GLY A 126 25.68 0.27 -2.01
N GLY A 127 25.65 -0.92 -2.61
CA GLY A 127 26.71 -1.92 -2.48
C GLY A 127 28.01 -1.62 -3.23
N GLY A 128 28.09 -0.45 -3.86
CA GLY A 128 29.20 -0.07 -4.72
C GLY A 128 29.16 -0.80 -6.06
N LYS A 129 30.32 -0.88 -6.72
CA LYS A 129 30.47 -1.54 -8.01
C LYS A 129 30.27 -3.06 -7.84
N PRO A 130 29.31 -3.69 -8.56
CA PRO A 130 29.16 -5.14 -8.54
C PRO A 130 30.45 -5.83 -9.01
N ALA A 131 30.73 -7.01 -8.46
CA ALA A 131 31.83 -7.84 -8.93
C ALA A 131 31.69 -8.14 -10.44
N ALA A 132 32.80 -8.37 -11.14
CA ALA A 132 32.79 -8.55 -12.60
C ALA A 132 31.93 -9.76 -13.05
N ASP A 133 31.86 -10.76 -12.18
CA ASP A 133 31.12 -12.03 -12.27
C ASP A 133 29.78 -12.01 -11.51
N ALA A 134 29.37 -10.87 -10.93
CA ALA A 134 28.10 -10.77 -10.25
C ALA A 134 26.93 -11.08 -11.21
N GLN A 135 26.01 -11.92 -10.73
CA GLN A 135 24.80 -12.29 -11.48
C GLN A 135 23.95 -11.06 -11.81
N PHE A 136 23.90 -10.08 -10.91
CA PHE A 136 23.22 -8.81 -11.11
C PHE A 136 24.27 -7.69 -11.19
N LYS A 137 24.27 -6.98 -12.33
CA LYS A 137 25.16 -5.83 -12.59
C LYS A 137 24.43 -4.49 -12.48
N ASP A 138 23.20 -4.52 -12.02
CA ASP A 138 22.43 -3.31 -11.86
C ASP A 138 22.96 -2.52 -10.65
N THR A 139 23.04 -1.21 -10.81
CA THR A 139 23.54 -0.30 -9.78
C THR A 139 22.45 0.62 -9.25
N ARG A 140 21.20 0.44 -9.71
CA ARG A 140 20.05 1.23 -9.26
C ARG A 140 19.60 0.75 -7.87
N LEU A 141 19.54 1.67 -6.91
CA LEU A 141 19.03 1.36 -5.56
C LEU A 141 17.54 0.97 -5.58
N PHE A 142 16.74 1.71 -6.36
CA PHE A 142 15.31 1.47 -6.52
C PHE A 142 14.96 1.35 -7.99
N ARG A 143 14.04 0.43 -8.29
CA ARG A 143 13.49 0.21 -9.63
C ARG A 143 11.99 0.48 -9.59
N LEU A 144 11.52 1.33 -10.50
CA LEU A 144 10.10 1.62 -10.64
C LEU A 144 9.55 0.85 -11.85
N ALA A 145 8.40 0.22 -11.66
CA ALA A 145 7.57 -0.32 -12.73
C ALA A 145 6.62 0.76 -13.26
N SER A 146 5.95 0.50 -14.38
CA SER A 146 4.82 1.33 -14.82
C SER A 146 3.76 1.40 -13.71
N GLY A 147 3.32 2.61 -13.36
CA GLY A 147 2.37 2.85 -12.26
C GLY A 147 3.00 2.82 -10.86
N GLY A 148 4.32 2.67 -10.75
CA GLY A 148 5.04 2.86 -9.50
C GLY A 148 5.45 4.32 -9.30
N ASP A 149 5.20 4.84 -8.10
CA ASP A 149 5.61 6.18 -7.68
C ASP A 149 6.42 6.06 -6.38
N LEU A 150 7.58 6.72 -6.31
CA LEU A 150 8.46 6.67 -5.14
C LEU A 150 8.69 8.08 -4.59
N THR A 151 8.34 8.29 -3.33
CA THR A 151 8.70 9.49 -2.56
C THR A 151 9.74 9.13 -1.50
N LEU A 152 10.81 9.92 -1.43
CA LEU A 152 11.89 9.76 -0.45
C LEU A 152 11.93 11.00 0.46
N LEU A 153 11.71 10.81 1.77
CA LEU A 153 11.64 11.89 2.75
C LEU A 153 12.63 11.68 3.90
N GLY A 154 13.48 12.68 4.16
CA GLY A 154 14.34 12.70 5.36
C GLY A 154 15.36 11.56 5.44
N LEU A 155 15.88 11.10 4.30
CA LEU A 155 16.86 10.00 4.21
C LEU A 155 18.14 10.43 3.48
N THR A 156 19.22 9.70 3.71
CA THR A 156 20.51 9.85 3.02
C THR A 156 20.74 8.66 2.09
N LEU A 157 21.22 8.91 0.87
CA LEU A 157 21.60 7.90 -0.13
C LEU A 157 23.12 7.93 -0.37
#